data_AF-A0A9E2UA45-F1
#
_entry.id   AF-A0A9E2UA45-F1
#
_cell.length_a   1.000
_cell.length_b   1.000
_cell.length_c   1.000
_cell.angle_alpha   90.00
_cell.angle_beta   90.00
_cell.angle_gamma   90.00
#
_symmetry.space_group_name_H-M   'P 1'
#
loop_
_entity.id
_entity.type
_entity.pdbx_description
1 polymer ?
#
loop_
_entity_poly.entity_id
_entity_poly.type
_entity_poly.pdbx_seq_one_letter_code
_entity_poly.pdbx_strand_id
1 'polypeptide(L)'
;LFAVPWHDHVVIGTTDLAVDDIALEPVATEEEIEFILTSIAKYLHKRPGRGDVLSVYAGLRPLVKVGDVRSTAALSRDHTILISNSGLLTIAGGKWTTYRKMAQDTVDQAETLAGLDERPCRTSHLQIHGWTRQHINEPNLRVYGADAVAVRAIANDEPARAKKLHPELPYVEAEVVWAVREEMARTVEDVLSRRTRALLLGARASIECAPCVARVVAAELGRDENWERQAVEEYCKVARNYVVSDEANAWASTWSAGVPPAGGPEARGPISGAE
;
A
#
# COMPACT_ATOMS: atom_id res chain seq x y z
N LEU A 1 -2.11 -19.76 8.28
CA LEU A 1 -2.93 -18.76 7.57
C LEU A 1 -3.74 -17.98 8.58
N PHE A 2 -3.83 -16.68 8.39
CA PHE A 2 -4.74 -15.75 9.04
C PHE A 2 -5.80 -15.33 8.02
N ALA A 3 -7.01 -15.04 8.52
CA ALA A 3 -8.06 -14.36 7.78
C ALA A 3 -8.45 -13.12 8.60
N VAL A 4 -8.09 -11.93 8.12
CA VAL A 4 -8.19 -10.68 8.88
C VAL A 4 -9.18 -9.74 8.17
N PRO A 5 -10.28 -9.34 8.83
CA PRO A 5 -11.17 -8.32 8.30
C PRO A 5 -10.43 -6.99 8.13
N TRP A 6 -10.54 -6.37 6.97
CA TRP A 6 -9.83 -5.13 6.63
C TRP A 6 -10.62 -4.31 5.59
N HIS A 7 -11.08 -3.12 5.98
CA HIS A 7 -11.88 -2.20 5.14
C HIS A 7 -13.01 -2.88 4.37
N ASP A 8 -13.92 -3.59 5.05
CA ASP A 8 -15.04 -4.34 4.47
C ASP A 8 -14.64 -5.52 3.55
N HIS A 9 -13.36 -5.90 3.56
CA HIS A 9 -12.81 -7.06 2.89
C HIS A 9 -12.17 -8.02 3.92
N VAL A 10 -11.63 -9.15 3.44
CA VAL A 10 -10.85 -10.08 4.25
C VAL A 10 -9.51 -10.34 3.58
N VAL A 11 -8.43 -10.04 4.29
CA VAL A 11 -7.06 -10.39 3.86
C VAL A 11 -6.74 -11.79 4.34
N ILE A 12 -6.25 -12.63 3.44
CA ILE A 12 -5.90 -14.02 3.72
C ILE A 12 -4.42 -14.22 3.38
N GLY A 13 -3.65 -14.75 4.33
CA GLY A 13 -2.21 -14.94 4.16
C GLY A 13 -1.57 -15.55 5.40
N THR A 14 -0.26 -15.66 5.52
CA THR A 14 0.76 -15.46 4.49
C THR A 14 1.36 -16.80 4.09
N THR A 15 2.07 -16.81 2.97
CA THR A 15 3.07 -17.81 2.60
C THR A 15 4.44 -17.44 3.18
N ASP A 16 5.35 -18.41 3.25
CA ASP A 16 6.74 -18.22 3.69
C ASP A 16 7.64 -19.08 2.79
N LEU A 17 8.14 -18.47 1.72
CA LEU A 17 8.99 -19.12 0.73
C LEU A 17 10.36 -18.44 0.70
N ALA A 18 11.42 -19.25 0.63
CA ALA A 18 12.76 -18.73 0.41
C ALA A 18 12.84 -18.19 -1.03
N VAL A 19 13.40 -17.00 -1.18
CA VAL A 19 13.71 -16.39 -2.47
C VAL A 19 15.21 -16.14 -2.56
N ASP A 20 15.79 -16.47 -3.71
CA ASP A 20 17.22 -16.28 -3.96
C ASP A 20 17.53 -14.88 -4.49
N ASP A 21 16.58 -14.29 -5.22
CA ASP A 21 16.72 -12.97 -5.85
C ASP A 21 15.87 -11.90 -5.15
N ILE A 22 16.45 -10.71 -5.01
CA ILE A 22 15.75 -9.53 -4.48
C ILE A 22 15.11 -8.78 -5.64
N ALA A 23 13.78 -8.70 -5.61
CA ALA A 23 13.00 -7.86 -6.51
C ALA A 23 12.49 -6.62 -5.77
N LEU A 24 12.52 -5.46 -6.44
CA LEU A 24 11.86 -4.25 -5.91
C LEU A 24 10.34 -4.42 -5.85
N GLU A 25 9.78 -5.11 -6.85
CA GLU A 25 8.36 -5.47 -6.92
C GLU A 25 8.23 -7.01 -6.95
N PRO A 26 8.26 -7.69 -5.80
CA PRO A 26 8.01 -9.12 -5.73
C PRO A 26 6.56 -9.41 -6.15
N VAL A 27 6.38 -10.48 -6.93
CA VAL A 27 5.07 -10.90 -7.46
C VAL A 27 4.69 -12.22 -6.83
N ALA A 28 3.44 -12.35 -6.39
CA ALA A 28 2.92 -13.60 -5.84
C ALA A 28 2.87 -14.68 -6.93
N THR A 29 3.32 -15.89 -6.61
CA THR A 29 3.30 -16.99 -7.59
C THR A 29 1.95 -17.70 -7.64
N GLU A 30 1.72 -18.46 -8.72
CA GLU A 30 0.51 -19.27 -8.86
C GLU A 30 0.37 -20.29 -7.74
N GLU A 31 1.48 -20.91 -7.34
CA GLU A 31 1.53 -21.90 -6.27
C GLU A 31 1.16 -21.28 -4.92
N GLU A 32 1.56 -20.04 -4.66
CA GLU A 32 1.19 -19.32 -3.44
C GLU A 32 -0.30 -18.98 -3.41
N ILE A 33 -0.84 -18.50 -4.53
CA ILE A 33 -2.27 -18.20 -4.68
C ILE A 33 -3.11 -19.47 -4.46
N GLU A 34 -2.77 -20.55 -5.14
CA GLU A 34 -3.47 -21.84 -5.02
C GLU A 34 -3.34 -22.42 -3.61
N PHE A 35 -2.15 -22.32 -3.00
CA PHE A 35 -1.95 -22.73 -1.61
C PHE A 35 -2.88 -21.99 -0.65
N ILE A 36 -3.02 -20.66 -0.80
CA ILE A 36 -3.90 -19.85 0.04
C ILE A 36 -5.37 -20.26 -0.17
N LEU A 37 -5.83 -20.34 -1.43
CA LEU A 37 -7.22 -20.66 -1.78
C LEU A 37 -7.63 -22.06 -1.29
N THR A 38 -6.80 -23.08 -1.58
CA THR A 38 -7.08 -24.46 -1.16
C THR A 38 -7.03 -24.63 0.34
N SER A 39 -6.16 -23.90 1.03
CA SER A 39 -6.03 -23.98 2.48
C SER A 39 -7.21 -23.31 3.18
N ILE A 40 -7.64 -22.12 2.75
CA ILE A 40 -8.77 -21.42 3.38
C ILE A 40 -10.12 -22.11 3.07
N ALA A 41 -10.26 -22.74 1.90
CA ALA A 41 -11.47 -23.47 1.51
C ALA A 41 -11.82 -24.64 2.46
N LYS A 42 -10.87 -25.13 3.26
CA LYS A 42 -11.10 -26.16 4.29
C LYS A 42 -11.88 -25.64 5.50
N TYR A 43 -11.90 -24.33 5.71
CA TYR A 43 -12.46 -23.68 6.89
C TYR A 43 -13.73 -22.86 6.60
N LEU A 44 -13.97 -22.50 5.34
CA LEU A 44 -15.12 -21.69 4.95
C LEU A 44 -16.27 -22.55 4.39
N HIS A 45 -17.51 -22.18 4.75
CA HIS A 45 -18.70 -22.82 4.20
C HIS A 45 -18.83 -22.60 2.69
N LYS A 46 -18.64 -21.35 2.23
CA LYS A 46 -18.50 -21.01 0.82
C LYS A 46 -17.02 -21.01 0.45
N ARG A 47 -16.63 -21.90 -0.47
CA ARG A 47 -15.25 -21.98 -0.94
C ARG A 47 -14.94 -20.80 -1.86
N PRO A 48 -13.92 -19.98 -1.57
CA PRO A 48 -13.52 -18.91 -2.46
C PRO A 48 -12.83 -19.49 -3.70
N GLY A 49 -13.08 -18.88 -4.87
CA GLY A 49 -12.37 -19.14 -6.10
C GLY A 49 -11.50 -17.97 -6.53
N ARG A 50 -10.73 -18.14 -7.62
CA ARG A 50 -9.86 -17.08 -8.18
C ARG A 50 -10.63 -15.80 -8.51
N GLY A 51 -11.89 -15.94 -8.98
CA GLY A 51 -12.77 -14.81 -9.30
C GLY A 51 -13.22 -14.00 -8.08
N ASP A 52 -13.07 -14.52 -6.85
CA ASP A 52 -13.36 -13.78 -5.62
C ASP A 52 -12.14 -12.95 -5.16
N VAL A 53 -10.97 -13.10 -5.78
CA VAL A 53 -9.75 -12.37 -5.42
C VAL A 53 -9.75 -10.99 -6.07
N LEU A 54 -9.88 -9.95 -5.26
CA LEU A 54 -9.89 -8.56 -5.73
C LEU A 54 -8.49 -7.97 -5.94
N SER A 55 -7.51 -8.47 -5.18
CA SER A 55 -6.11 -8.06 -5.26
C SER A 55 -5.21 -9.14 -4.64
N VAL A 56 -3.97 -9.25 -5.14
CA VAL A 56 -2.90 -10.07 -4.57
C VAL A 56 -1.63 -9.24 -4.43
N TYR A 57 -0.84 -9.50 -3.39
CA TYR A 57 0.43 -8.79 -3.19
C TYR A 57 1.43 -9.69 -2.47
N ALA A 58 2.72 -9.45 -2.73
CA ALA A 58 3.82 -10.13 -2.08
C ALA A 58 4.77 -9.12 -1.44
N GLY A 59 5.60 -9.59 -0.51
CA GLY A 59 6.58 -8.76 0.16
C GLY A 59 7.76 -9.58 0.62
N LEU A 60 8.96 -8.99 0.54
CA LEU A 60 10.17 -9.64 1.01
C LEU A 60 10.40 -9.34 2.49
N ARG A 61 10.67 -10.39 3.28
CA ARG A 61 11.02 -10.24 4.67
C ARG A 61 12.55 -10.13 4.81
N PRO A 62 13.08 -9.01 5.33
CA PRO A 62 14.52 -8.88 5.56
C PRO A 62 14.93 -9.75 6.76
N LEU A 63 15.47 -10.93 6.47
CA LEU A 63 16.01 -11.84 7.49
C LEU A 63 17.52 -11.66 7.59
N VAL A 64 17.99 -11.30 8.79
CA VAL A 64 19.43 -11.17 9.06
C VAL A 64 20.00 -12.54 9.41
N LYS A 65 20.89 -13.07 8.57
CA LYS A 65 21.80 -14.15 8.97
C LYS A 65 23.05 -13.51 9.56
N VAL A 66 23.35 -13.84 10.81
CA VAL A 66 24.59 -13.40 11.46
C VAL A 66 25.75 -14.18 10.81
N GLY A 67 26.43 -13.55 9.85
CA GLY A 67 27.72 -14.00 9.34
C GLY A 67 28.86 -13.57 10.26
N ASP A 68 30.03 -14.15 10.05
CA ASP A 68 31.26 -14.09 10.86
C ASP A 68 31.94 -12.69 10.88
N VAL A 69 31.21 -11.64 11.29
CA VAL A 69 31.66 -10.26 11.18
C VAL A 69 32.55 -9.87 12.37
N ARG A 70 33.81 -9.53 12.09
CA ARG A 70 34.84 -8.98 13.01
C ARG A 70 34.53 -7.58 13.58
N SER A 71 33.29 -7.09 13.51
CA SER A 71 32.88 -5.78 14.06
C SER A 71 32.08 -5.98 15.34
N THR A 72 32.24 -5.08 16.31
CA THR A 72 31.48 -5.07 17.57
C THR A 72 29.98 -4.91 17.29
N ALA A 73 29.25 -6.02 17.22
CA ALA A 73 27.81 -6.03 17.05
C ALA A 73 27.13 -5.91 18.42
N ALA A 74 26.32 -4.87 18.61
CA ALA A 74 25.36 -4.83 19.71
C ALA A 74 24.11 -5.61 19.28
N LEU A 75 23.96 -6.84 19.80
CA LEU A 75 22.79 -7.67 19.47
C LEU A 75 21.58 -7.29 20.34
N SER A 76 20.53 -6.80 19.70
CA SER A 76 19.16 -6.94 20.19
C SER A 76 18.58 -8.26 19.62
N ARG A 77 17.72 -8.96 20.37
CA ARG A 77 17.13 -10.24 19.94
C ARG A 77 16.24 -10.12 18.69
N ASP A 78 15.81 -8.92 18.31
CA ASP A 78 14.91 -8.69 17.18
C ASP A 78 15.56 -7.98 15.98
N HIS A 79 16.56 -7.12 16.18
CA HIS A 79 17.24 -6.36 15.12
C HIS A 79 18.75 -6.24 15.39
N THR A 80 19.53 -5.97 14.34
CA THR A 80 20.99 -5.82 14.44
C THR A 80 21.40 -4.41 14.08
N ILE A 81 22.30 -3.82 14.87
CA ILE A 81 22.99 -2.57 14.55
C ILE A 81 24.46 -2.89 14.29
N LEU A 82 24.96 -2.50 13.13
CA LEU A 82 26.34 -2.67 12.70
C LEU A 82 26.98 -1.30 12.49
N ILE A 83 28.19 -1.11 13.01
CA ILE A 83 28.98 0.09 12.81
C ILE A 83 30.25 -0.32 12.05
N SER A 84 30.42 0.20 10.84
CA SER A 84 31.63 -0.05 10.05
C SER A 84 32.81 0.80 10.54
N ASN A 85 34.02 0.47 10.10
CA ASN A 85 35.21 1.27 10.37
C ASN A 85 35.13 2.70 9.79
N SER A 86 34.25 2.95 8.81
CA SER A 86 34.02 4.29 8.27
C SER A 86 33.05 5.12 9.12
N GLY A 87 32.50 4.55 10.20
CA GLY A 87 31.42 5.15 10.98
C GLY A 87 30.04 5.03 10.32
N LEU A 88 29.86 4.15 9.32
CA LEU A 88 28.52 3.88 8.79
C LEU A 88 27.73 3.03 9.78
N LEU A 89 26.62 3.57 10.26
CA LEU A 89 25.69 2.88 11.13
C LEU A 89 24.55 2.28 10.31
N THR A 90 24.41 0.96 10.39
CA THR A 90 23.41 0.18 9.65
C THR A 90 22.49 -0.52 10.62
N ILE A 91 21.17 -0.36 10.44
CA ILE A 91 20.15 -1.17 11.10
C ILE A 91 19.56 -2.19 10.12
N ALA A 92 19.49 -3.45 10.54
CA ALA A 92 18.90 -4.53 9.75
C ALA A 92 18.03 -5.46 10.59
N GLY A 93 17.05 -6.08 9.94
CA GLY A 93 16.07 -6.97 10.58
C GLY A 93 14.99 -6.20 11.34
N GLY A 94 14.47 -6.79 12.41
CA GLY A 94 13.38 -6.21 13.19
C GLY A 94 11.99 -6.52 12.67
N LYS A 95 10.99 -5.89 13.29
CA LYS A 95 9.57 -6.04 12.97
C LYS A 95 8.93 -4.66 12.94
N TRP A 96 7.86 -4.53 12.18
CA TRP A 96 7.05 -3.32 12.20
C TRP A 96 6.58 -2.97 13.63
N THR A 97 6.23 -3.96 14.45
CA THR A 97 5.78 -3.73 15.84
C THR A 97 6.87 -3.18 16.77
N THR A 98 8.16 -3.33 16.42
CA THR A 98 9.28 -2.87 17.25
C THR A 98 9.99 -1.64 16.67
N TYR A 99 9.46 -1.04 15.60
CA TYR A 99 10.11 0.05 14.86
C TYR A 99 10.55 1.23 15.74
N ARG A 100 9.73 1.64 16.73
CA ARG A 100 10.06 2.76 17.62
C ARG A 100 11.28 2.47 18.49
N LYS A 101 11.36 1.25 19.04
CA LYS A 101 12.51 0.85 19.87
C LYS A 101 13.75 0.65 19.01
N MET A 102 13.59 0.06 17.83
CA MET A 102 14.65 0.00 16.81
C MET A 102 15.24 1.38 16.48
N ALA A 103 14.37 2.37 16.24
CA ALA A 103 14.79 3.74 15.97
C ALA A 103 15.51 4.36 17.17
N GLN A 104 14.99 4.16 18.39
CA GLN A 104 15.66 4.60 19.61
C GLN A 104 17.07 3.99 19.72
N ASP A 105 17.21 2.67 19.64
CA ASP A 105 18.50 1.99 19.78
C ASP A 105 19.50 2.46 18.69
N THR A 106 19.01 2.72 17.48
CA THR A 106 19.80 3.27 16.37
C THR A 106 20.31 4.68 16.68
N VAL A 107 19.46 5.56 17.21
CA VAL A 107 19.83 6.94 17.56
C VAL A 107 20.78 6.96 18.75
N ASP A 108 20.55 6.14 19.78
CA ASP A 108 21.44 6.03 20.95
C ASP A 108 22.88 5.64 20.52
N GLN A 109 23.01 4.71 19.56
CA GLN A 109 24.31 4.35 18.97
C GLN A 109 24.89 5.47 18.09
N ALA A 110 24.06 6.20 17.36
CA ALA A 110 24.50 7.34 16.56
C ALA A 110 25.01 8.51 17.43
N GLU A 111 24.37 8.79 18.57
CA GLU A 111 24.82 9.78 19.55
C GLU A 111 26.22 9.44 20.07
N THR A 112 26.41 8.17 20.47
CA THR A 112 27.71 7.66 20.93
C THR A 112 28.79 7.81 19.85
N LEU A 113 28.49 7.38 18.61
CA LEU A 113 29.44 7.43 17.49
C LEU A 113 29.82 8.85 17.10
N ALA A 114 28.87 9.79 17.18
CA ALA A 114 29.08 11.19 16.86
C ALA A 114 29.68 12.01 18.03
N GLY A 115 29.87 11.39 19.21
CA GLY A 115 30.36 12.08 20.40
C GLY A 115 29.39 13.15 20.92
N LEU A 116 28.08 12.92 20.75
CA LEU A 116 27.02 13.78 21.24
C LEU A 116 26.65 13.41 22.68
N ASP A 117 26.14 14.38 23.44
CA ASP A 117 25.60 14.12 24.78
C ASP A 117 24.38 13.20 24.69
N GLU A 118 24.39 12.12 25.47
CA GLU A 118 23.25 11.19 25.56
C GLU A 118 22.00 11.91 26.07
N ARG A 119 20.85 11.67 25.41
CA ARG A 119 19.56 12.22 25.83
C ARG A 119 18.50 11.14 26.03
N PRO A 120 17.65 11.24 27.06
CA PRO A 120 16.54 10.32 27.22
C PRO A 120 15.57 10.39 26.01
N CYS A 121 15.33 9.23 25.39
CA CYS A 121 14.39 9.13 24.28
C CYS A 121 12.95 9.40 24.74
N ARG A 122 12.27 10.37 24.10
CA ARG A 122 10.90 10.78 24.46
C ARG A 122 9.80 10.16 23.60
N THR A 123 10.18 9.34 22.61
CA THR A 123 9.27 8.87 21.54
C THR A 123 8.17 7.93 22.03
N SER A 124 8.28 7.34 23.23
CA SER A 124 7.23 6.48 23.80
C SER A 124 5.90 7.20 24.06
N HIS A 125 5.93 8.52 24.19
CA HIS A 125 4.76 9.35 24.47
C HIS A 125 4.49 10.41 23.38
N LEU A 126 5.33 10.47 22.34
CA LEU A 126 5.11 11.37 21.22
C LEU A 126 4.00 10.80 20.33
N GLN A 127 3.03 11.65 20.07
CA GLN A 127 1.97 11.36 19.12
C GLN A 127 2.51 11.59 17.71
N ILE A 128 2.21 10.65 16.81
CA ILE A 128 2.52 10.82 15.39
C ILE A 128 1.57 11.86 14.78
N HIS A 129 1.96 12.41 13.63
CA HIS A 129 1.10 13.31 12.85
C HIS A 129 -0.27 12.66 12.56
N GLY A 130 -1.31 13.48 12.47
CA GLY A 130 -2.69 13.02 12.35
C GLY A 130 -3.30 12.44 13.64
N TRP A 131 -2.57 12.29 14.75
CA TRP A 131 -3.16 11.79 15.99
C TRP A 131 -4.28 12.70 16.52
N THR A 132 -5.41 12.11 16.91
CA THR A 132 -6.54 12.83 17.53
C THR A 132 -7.32 11.92 18.48
N ARG A 133 -8.03 12.52 19.45
CA ARG A 133 -9.05 11.84 20.27
C ARG A 133 -10.45 11.94 19.66
N GLN A 134 -10.63 12.80 18.65
CA GLN A 134 -11.92 13.01 18.04
C GLN A 134 -12.31 11.80 17.19
N HIS A 135 -13.57 11.38 17.31
CA HIS A 135 -14.11 10.33 16.46
C HIS A 135 -14.48 10.90 15.09
N ILE A 136 -14.01 10.25 14.02
CA ILE A 136 -14.30 10.63 12.64
C ILE A 136 -15.32 9.63 12.09
N ASN A 137 -16.49 10.15 11.76
CA ASN A 137 -17.63 9.32 11.38
C ASN A 137 -17.49 8.79 9.95
N GLU A 138 -16.93 9.61 9.05
CA GLU A 138 -16.74 9.26 7.65
C GLU A 138 -15.71 8.12 7.52
N PRO A 139 -16.10 6.96 6.95
CA PRO A 139 -15.21 5.80 6.89
C PRO A 139 -13.91 6.04 6.11
N ASN A 140 -13.97 6.78 5.00
CA ASN A 140 -12.80 7.10 4.19
C ASN A 140 -11.87 8.11 4.89
N LEU A 141 -12.41 9.02 5.70
CA LEU A 141 -11.59 10.04 6.37
C LEU A 141 -10.99 9.57 7.70
N ARG A 142 -11.48 8.47 8.27
CA ARG A 142 -11.05 7.96 9.59
C ARG A 142 -9.54 7.71 9.67
N VAL A 143 -8.92 7.33 8.55
CA VAL A 143 -7.48 7.04 8.47
C VAL A 143 -6.59 8.29 8.59
N TYR A 144 -7.13 9.48 8.33
CA TYR A 144 -6.39 10.75 8.40
C TYR A 144 -6.39 11.39 9.78
N GLY A 145 -7.22 10.91 10.71
CA GLY A 145 -7.23 11.44 12.07
C GLY A 145 -7.52 12.96 12.12
N ALA A 146 -6.67 13.73 12.80
CA ALA A 146 -6.81 15.18 12.92
C ALA A 146 -6.95 15.90 11.57
N ASP A 147 -6.34 15.36 10.52
CA ASP A 147 -6.28 15.96 9.20
C ASP A 147 -7.57 15.77 8.39
N ALA A 148 -8.49 14.91 8.85
CA ALA A 148 -9.78 14.70 8.22
C ALA A 148 -10.57 16.01 8.02
N VAL A 149 -10.40 17.00 8.90
CA VAL A 149 -11.03 18.32 8.77
C VAL A 149 -10.51 19.06 7.53
N ALA A 150 -9.21 19.02 7.28
CA ALA A 150 -8.59 19.69 6.16
C ALA A 150 -8.88 18.98 4.83
N VAL A 151 -8.87 17.64 4.82
CA VAL A 151 -9.33 16.84 3.65
C VAL A 151 -10.80 17.17 3.32
N ARG A 152 -11.67 17.29 4.33
CA ARG A 152 -13.08 17.68 4.13
C ARG A 152 -13.21 19.08 3.56
N ALA A 153 -12.38 20.03 4.01
CA ALA A 153 -12.37 21.39 3.48
C ALA A 153 -12.07 21.40 1.97
N ILE A 154 -11.08 20.61 1.51
CA ILE A 154 -10.77 20.48 0.08
C ILE A 154 -11.99 20.00 -0.73
N ALA A 155 -12.76 19.04 -0.21
CA ALA A 155 -13.96 18.54 -0.86
C ALA A 155 -15.11 19.57 -0.88
N ASN A 156 -15.22 20.40 0.16
CA ASN A 156 -16.24 21.43 0.27
C ASN A 156 -15.97 22.65 -0.61
N ASP A 157 -14.69 23.05 -0.73
CA ASP A 157 -14.27 24.22 -1.50
C ASP A 157 -14.51 24.02 -3.00
N GLU A 158 -14.40 22.78 -3.49
CA GLU A 158 -14.66 22.43 -4.87
C GLU A 158 -15.48 21.13 -4.94
N PRO A 159 -16.83 21.21 -5.12
CA PRO A 159 -17.70 20.04 -5.07
C PRO A 159 -17.35 18.91 -6.05
N ALA A 160 -16.67 19.22 -7.16
CA ALA A 160 -16.13 18.21 -8.08
C ALA A 160 -15.15 17.25 -7.37
N ARG A 161 -14.39 17.74 -6.37
CA ARG A 161 -13.43 16.96 -5.59
C ARG A 161 -14.09 16.00 -4.58
N ALA A 162 -15.37 16.17 -4.30
CA ALA A 162 -16.15 15.23 -3.48
C ALA A 162 -16.57 13.98 -4.27
N LYS A 163 -16.34 13.94 -5.59
CA LYS A 163 -16.68 12.80 -6.44
C LYS A 163 -15.78 11.60 -6.09
N LYS A 164 -16.41 10.42 -6.00
CA LYS A 164 -15.69 9.14 -5.87
C LYS A 164 -14.78 8.89 -7.07
N LEU A 165 -13.59 8.34 -6.81
CA LEU A 165 -12.67 7.89 -7.85
C LEU A 165 -13.23 6.66 -8.60
N HIS A 166 -13.90 5.75 -7.88
CA HIS A 166 -14.56 4.58 -8.43
C HIS A 166 -15.76 4.16 -7.54
N PRO A 167 -16.86 3.62 -8.10
CA PRO A 167 -18.03 3.23 -7.30
C PRO A 167 -17.73 2.20 -6.19
N GLU A 168 -16.86 1.23 -6.48
CA GLU A 168 -16.47 0.14 -5.56
C GLU A 168 -15.41 0.56 -4.52
N LEU A 169 -14.83 1.75 -4.65
CA LEU A 169 -13.82 2.24 -3.71
C LEU A 169 -14.39 3.38 -2.84
N PRO A 170 -13.88 3.56 -1.61
CA PRO A 170 -14.38 4.59 -0.71
C PRO A 170 -13.75 5.98 -0.94
N TYR A 171 -12.79 6.09 -1.88
CA TYR A 171 -11.95 7.26 -2.03
C TYR A 171 -12.52 8.32 -2.96
N VAL A 172 -12.24 9.59 -2.66
CA VAL A 172 -12.66 10.76 -3.45
C VAL A 172 -11.45 11.57 -3.96
N GLU A 173 -11.67 12.44 -4.96
CA GLU A 173 -10.62 13.29 -5.53
C GLU A 173 -9.93 14.20 -4.49
N ALA A 174 -10.64 14.65 -3.44
CA ALA A 174 -10.06 15.47 -2.38
C ALA A 174 -8.90 14.78 -1.64
N GLU A 175 -8.95 13.45 -1.49
CA GLU A 175 -7.87 12.67 -0.88
C GLU A 175 -6.62 12.64 -1.77
N VAL A 176 -6.80 12.67 -3.10
CA VAL A 176 -5.69 12.76 -4.06
C VAL A 176 -4.98 14.11 -3.93
N VAL A 177 -5.77 15.20 -3.86
CA VAL A 177 -5.23 16.55 -3.68
C VAL A 177 -4.47 16.66 -2.35
N TRP A 178 -5.05 16.16 -1.26
CA TRP A 178 -4.39 16.13 0.05
C TRP A 178 -3.07 15.35 -0.01
N ALA A 179 -3.08 14.15 -0.59
CA ALA A 179 -1.91 13.31 -0.72
C ALA A 179 -0.75 14.02 -1.44
N VAL A 180 -1.05 14.81 -2.48
CA VAL A 180 -0.04 15.56 -3.24
C VAL A 180 0.49 16.76 -2.46
N ARG A 181 -0.40 17.52 -1.81
CA ARG A 181 -0.04 18.76 -1.10
C ARG A 181 0.69 18.52 0.21
N GLU A 182 0.23 17.55 1.00
CA GLU A 182 0.63 17.39 2.41
C GLU A 182 1.36 16.08 2.69
N GLU A 183 1.19 15.06 1.84
CA GLU A 183 1.76 13.72 2.09
C GLU A 183 2.87 13.34 1.11
N MET A 184 3.38 14.30 0.34
CA MET A 184 4.42 14.14 -0.69
C MET A 184 4.12 13.07 -1.76
N ALA A 185 2.87 12.82 -2.12
CA ALA A 185 2.58 11.97 -3.27
C ALA A 185 3.04 12.66 -4.55
N ARG A 186 3.86 11.97 -5.36
CA ARG A 186 4.41 12.50 -6.62
C ARG A 186 4.04 11.65 -7.84
N THR A 187 3.51 10.47 -7.61
CA THR A 187 3.11 9.50 -8.65
C THR A 187 1.69 8.99 -8.40
N VAL A 188 1.06 8.45 -9.44
CA VAL A 188 -0.24 7.76 -9.32
C VAL A 188 -0.15 6.59 -8.33
N GLU A 189 0.97 5.87 -8.32
CA GLU A 189 1.21 4.76 -7.41
C GLU A 189 1.34 5.20 -5.94
N ASP A 190 1.93 6.37 -5.65
CA ASP A 190 1.95 6.92 -4.29
C ASP A 190 0.54 7.10 -3.74
N VAL A 191 -0.37 7.57 -4.59
CA VAL A 191 -1.76 7.80 -4.21
C VAL A 191 -2.50 6.47 -4.09
N LEU A 192 -2.54 5.65 -5.14
CA LEU A 192 -3.41 4.47 -5.23
C LEU A 192 -2.92 3.25 -4.44
N SER A 193 -1.60 3.14 -4.20
CA SER A 193 -1.01 2.00 -3.49
C SER A 193 -0.66 2.33 -2.04
N ARG A 194 -0.19 3.55 -1.76
CA ARG A 194 0.44 3.91 -0.48
C ARG A 194 -0.42 4.83 0.40
N ARG A 195 -0.95 5.94 -0.13
CA ARG A 195 -1.78 6.89 0.64
C ARG A 195 -3.22 6.39 0.78
N THR A 196 -3.79 5.95 -0.33
CA THR A 196 -5.00 5.14 -0.36
C THR A 196 -4.63 3.66 -0.41
N ARG A 197 -5.57 2.78 -0.06
CA ARG A 197 -5.40 1.32 -0.16
C ARG A 197 -6.06 0.77 -1.42
N ALA A 198 -6.34 1.60 -2.41
CA ALA A 198 -7.12 1.24 -3.59
C ALA A 198 -6.56 0.01 -4.30
N LEU A 199 -5.25 -0.03 -4.56
CA LEU A 199 -4.60 -1.18 -5.21
C LEU A 199 -4.74 -2.48 -4.40
N LEU A 200 -4.66 -2.39 -3.07
CA LEU A 200 -4.74 -3.54 -2.17
C LEU A 200 -6.18 -4.02 -1.93
N LEU A 201 -7.17 -3.12 -2.02
CA LEU A 201 -8.59 -3.46 -1.83
C LEU A 201 -9.25 -3.95 -3.12
N GLY A 202 -8.80 -3.46 -4.28
CA GLY A 202 -9.32 -3.88 -5.57
C GLY A 202 -8.45 -3.42 -6.73
N ALA A 203 -7.62 -4.32 -7.26
CA ALA A 203 -6.61 -3.97 -8.25
C ALA A 203 -7.23 -3.46 -9.57
N ARG A 204 -8.33 -4.07 -10.03
CA ARG A 204 -9.05 -3.64 -11.25
C ARG A 204 -9.68 -2.26 -11.10
N ALA A 205 -10.45 -2.05 -10.02
CA ALA A 205 -11.03 -0.76 -9.70
C ALA A 205 -9.95 0.34 -9.55
N SER A 206 -8.80 -0.01 -8.98
CA SER A 206 -7.67 0.90 -8.83
C SER A 206 -7.02 1.27 -10.18
N ILE A 207 -6.89 0.31 -11.11
CA ILE A 207 -6.45 0.57 -12.49
C ILE A 207 -7.42 1.53 -13.20
N GLU A 208 -8.73 1.34 -13.03
CA GLU A 208 -9.75 2.24 -13.60
C GLU A 208 -9.70 3.66 -13.01
N CYS A 209 -9.24 3.82 -11.76
CA CYS A 209 -9.01 5.13 -11.15
C CYS A 209 -7.81 5.87 -11.76
N ALA A 210 -6.85 5.17 -12.37
CA ALA A 210 -5.54 5.72 -12.72
C ALA A 210 -5.60 6.98 -13.60
N PRO A 211 -6.43 7.05 -14.67
CA PRO A 211 -6.52 8.26 -15.48
C PRO A 211 -7.06 9.48 -14.70
N CYS A 212 -8.04 9.27 -13.83
CA CYS A 212 -8.59 10.33 -13.01
C CYS A 212 -7.56 10.85 -12.01
N VAL A 213 -6.86 9.93 -11.33
CA VAL A 213 -5.79 10.29 -10.37
C VAL A 213 -4.63 10.99 -11.07
N ALA A 214 -4.19 10.50 -12.23
CA ALA A 214 -3.11 11.10 -13.00
C ALA A 214 -3.41 12.56 -13.34
N ARG A 215 -4.63 12.86 -13.82
CA ARG A 215 -5.09 14.22 -14.10
C ARG A 215 -5.04 15.13 -12.87
N VAL A 216 -5.52 14.65 -11.72
CA VAL A 216 -5.51 15.45 -10.48
C VAL A 216 -4.07 15.69 -10.01
N VAL A 217 -3.24 14.65 -9.99
CA VAL A 217 -1.82 14.78 -9.62
C VAL A 217 -1.08 15.72 -10.58
N ALA A 218 -1.33 15.63 -11.89
CA ALA A 218 -0.72 16.49 -12.88
C ALA A 218 -1.09 17.96 -12.66
N ALA A 219 -2.37 18.25 -12.43
CA ALA A 219 -2.85 19.61 -12.14
C ALA A 219 -2.17 20.19 -10.88
N GLU A 220 -2.07 19.41 -9.81
CA GLU A 220 -1.44 19.85 -8.54
C GLU A 220 0.09 20.02 -8.66
N LEU A 221 0.74 19.31 -9.59
CA LEU A 221 2.19 19.38 -9.81
C LEU A 221 2.61 20.24 -11.00
N GLY A 222 1.66 20.83 -11.74
CA GLY A 222 1.93 21.59 -12.96
C GLY A 222 2.53 20.74 -14.08
N ARG A 223 2.06 19.51 -14.25
CA ARG A 223 2.47 18.58 -15.32
C ARG A 223 1.51 18.64 -16.51
N ASP A 224 1.99 18.16 -17.66
CA ASP A 224 1.24 18.16 -18.91
C ASP A 224 0.54 16.80 -19.16
N GLU A 225 -0.27 16.76 -20.22
CA GLU A 225 -0.99 15.56 -20.64
C GLU A 225 -0.05 14.41 -21.05
N ASN A 226 1.20 14.71 -21.43
CA ASN A 226 2.17 13.67 -21.76
C ASN A 226 2.64 12.94 -20.50
N TRP A 227 2.90 13.70 -19.44
CA TRP A 227 3.19 13.13 -18.12
C TRP A 227 2.00 12.32 -17.61
N GLU A 228 0.76 12.78 -17.79
CA GLU A 228 -0.44 12.02 -17.38
C GLU A 228 -0.49 10.64 -18.04
N ARG A 229 -0.33 10.57 -19.36
CA ARG A 229 -0.33 9.28 -20.10
C ARG A 229 0.77 8.35 -19.59
N GLN A 230 1.99 8.86 -19.43
CA GLN A 230 3.11 8.08 -18.94
C GLN A 230 2.86 7.57 -17.51
N ALA A 231 2.35 8.42 -16.61
CA ALA A 231 2.07 8.05 -15.23
C ALA A 231 0.99 6.96 -15.12
N VAL A 232 -0.03 7.00 -15.99
CA VAL A 232 -1.04 5.94 -16.08
C VAL A 232 -0.41 4.62 -16.56
N GLU A 233 0.41 4.66 -17.60
CA GLU A 233 1.08 3.46 -18.14
C GLU A 233 2.00 2.81 -17.11
N GLU A 234 2.82 3.62 -16.42
CA GLU A 234 3.74 3.17 -15.37
C GLU A 234 2.98 2.51 -14.22
N TYR A 235 1.93 3.16 -13.72
CA TYR A 235 1.10 2.60 -12.66
C TYR A 235 0.40 1.31 -13.09
N CYS A 236 -0.20 1.28 -14.30
CA CYS A 236 -0.86 0.09 -14.81
C CYS A 236 0.11 -1.10 -14.96
N LYS A 237 1.38 -0.84 -15.28
CA LYS A 237 2.41 -1.90 -15.35
C LYS A 237 2.61 -2.58 -14.00
N VAL A 238 2.67 -1.81 -12.92
CA VAL A 238 2.79 -2.34 -11.55
C VAL A 238 1.48 -3.02 -11.11
N ALA A 239 0.35 -2.33 -11.27
CA ALA A 239 -0.95 -2.78 -10.77
C ALA A 239 -1.43 -4.09 -11.41
N ARG A 240 -0.97 -4.44 -12.62
CA ARG A 240 -1.25 -5.74 -13.24
C ARG A 240 -0.73 -6.92 -12.42
N ASN A 241 0.36 -6.77 -11.68
CA ASN A 241 0.89 -7.82 -10.80
C ASN A 241 -0.04 -8.14 -9.62
N TYR A 242 -1.04 -7.28 -9.36
CA TYR A 242 -2.01 -7.44 -8.28
C TYR A 242 -3.32 -8.09 -8.75
N VAL A 243 -3.48 -8.33 -10.05
CA VAL A 243 -4.70 -8.93 -10.60
C VAL A 243 -4.50 -10.44 -10.75
N VAL A 244 -5.31 -11.22 -10.02
CA VAL A 244 -5.43 -12.65 -10.28
C VAL A 244 -6.37 -12.86 -11.46
N SER A 245 -5.87 -13.48 -12.54
CA SER A 245 -6.71 -13.84 -13.68
C SER A 245 -6.11 -15.02 -14.45
N ASP A 246 -6.96 -15.72 -15.20
CA ASP A 246 -6.56 -16.53 -16.36
C ASP A 246 -6.47 -15.66 -17.65
N GLU A 247 -6.82 -14.37 -17.56
CA GLU A 247 -7.16 -13.44 -18.66
C GLU A 247 -6.33 -12.13 -18.67
N ALA A 248 -5.17 -12.07 -18.00
CA ALA A 248 -4.31 -10.88 -17.97
C ALA A 248 -3.92 -10.37 -19.38
N ASN A 249 -4.02 -11.25 -20.38
CA ASN A 249 -3.76 -10.98 -21.79
C ASN A 249 -4.85 -10.18 -22.52
N ALA A 250 -6.10 -10.13 -22.04
CA ALA A 250 -7.20 -9.47 -22.77
C ALA A 250 -7.20 -7.93 -22.58
N TRP A 251 -6.85 -7.47 -21.38
CA TRP A 251 -6.76 -6.04 -21.04
C TRP A 251 -5.53 -5.34 -21.66
N ALA A 252 -4.42 -6.06 -21.86
CA ALA A 252 -3.21 -5.51 -22.48
C ALA A 252 -3.46 -5.00 -23.90
N SER A 253 -4.38 -5.62 -24.63
CA SER A 253 -4.73 -5.30 -26.01
C SER A 253 -5.53 -3.99 -26.14
N THR A 254 -6.33 -3.65 -25.13
CA THR A 254 -7.29 -2.52 -25.19
C THR A 254 -6.61 -1.17 -24.94
N TRP A 255 -5.67 -1.11 -24.00
CA TRP A 255 -4.96 0.14 -23.69
C TRP A 255 -3.83 0.47 -24.67
N SER A 256 -3.16 -0.56 -25.23
CA SER A 256 -2.18 -0.38 -26.32
C SER A 256 -2.79 0.29 -27.56
N ALA A 257 -4.12 0.23 -27.70
CA ALA A 257 -4.87 0.82 -28.81
C ALA A 257 -5.41 2.24 -28.52
N GLY A 258 -5.15 2.82 -27.33
CA GLY A 258 -5.59 4.18 -27.00
C GLY A 258 -7.10 4.36 -26.85
N VAL A 259 -7.86 3.28 -26.66
CA VAL A 259 -9.33 3.34 -26.53
C VAL A 259 -9.73 2.73 -25.17
N PRO A 260 -10.39 3.48 -24.26
CA PRO A 260 -10.94 2.88 -23.04
C PRO A 260 -12.01 1.85 -23.43
N PRO A 261 -12.09 0.69 -22.75
CA PRO A 261 -13.10 -0.31 -23.07
C PRO A 261 -14.49 0.30 -22.95
N ALA A 262 -15.27 0.24 -24.03
CA ALA A 262 -16.68 0.59 -24.02
C ALA A 262 -17.44 -0.47 -23.21
N GLY A 263 -17.73 -0.17 -21.95
CA GLY A 263 -18.43 -1.10 -21.06
C GLY A 263 -18.52 -0.57 -19.64
N GLY A 264 -19.31 0.49 -19.43
CA GLY A 264 -19.77 0.84 -18.10
C GLY A 264 -20.66 -0.26 -17.50
N PRO A 265 -20.94 -0.20 -16.18
CA PRO A 265 -21.67 -1.25 -15.47
C PRO A 265 -23.18 -1.15 -15.76
N GLU A 266 -23.59 -1.55 -16.95
CA GLU A 266 -24.99 -1.83 -17.30
C GLU A 266 -25.11 -3.23 -17.91
N ALA A 267 -24.74 -4.26 -17.15
CA ALA A 267 -25.09 -5.65 -17.47
C ALA A 267 -24.86 -6.61 -16.28
N ARG A 268 -25.46 -6.33 -15.12
CA ARG A 268 -25.80 -7.39 -14.16
C ARG A 268 -27.25 -7.20 -13.76
N GLY A 269 -28.14 -7.84 -14.53
CA GLY A 269 -29.56 -7.91 -14.20
C GLY A 269 -29.78 -8.60 -12.84
N PRO A 270 -30.95 -8.37 -12.21
CA PRO A 270 -31.26 -8.95 -10.91
C PRO A 270 -31.30 -10.48 -11.00
N ILE A 271 -30.61 -11.16 -10.07
CA ILE A 271 -30.78 -12.59 -9.85
C ILE A 271 -32.18 -12.79 -9.26
N SER A 272 -33.13 -13.19 -10.10
CA SER A 272 -34.48 -13.61 -9.73
C SER A 272 -34.57 -15.12 -9.55
N GLY A 273 -35.26 -15.57 -8.50
CA GLY A 273 -35.64 -16.95 -8.18
C GLY A 273 -35.08 -17.36 -6.80
N ALA A 274 -35.82 -17.48 -5.69
CA ALA A 274 -37.21 -17.85 -5.45
C ALA A 274 -37.58 -19.20 -6.08
N GLU A 275 -37.10 -20.30 -5.49
CA GLU A 275 -37.85 -21.29 -4.70
C GLU A 275 -36.88 -22.16 -3.88
#